data_AF-A0A067PHH1-F1
#
_entry.id   AF-A0A067PHH1-F1
#
_cell.length_a   1.000
_cell.length_b   1.000
_cell.length_c   1.000
_cell.angle_alpha   90.00
_cell.angle_beta   90.00
_cell.angle_gamma   90.00
#
_symmetry.space_group_name_H-M   'P 1'
#
loop_
_entity.id
_entity.type
_entity.pdbx_description
1 polymer ?
#
loop_
_entity_poly.entity_id
_entity_poly.type
_entity_poly.pdbx_seq_one_letter_code
_entity_poly.pdbx_strand_id
1 'polypeptide(L)'
;MNITTNGPLYPPLPPCWNTNEPCPATMDMLNFLNISSQASYLQYYCLNPPKDSCEFLQYCPNPDVAGLYVRVATYVTNVCLALVILHSPSDVRTTFYAQILSVYSLFITTCISIANQSLTRFHGTYALITIGSPLSIALVIYALLSLSRQDTRMKEVFEKGKERWLINRLLVLFMVPCWIAIMIFLPVVAKRGSLSQVACDKTEYAQVLLIFMFVTPILPFAFSVKAGLIGLTPLLVLLVVWVICIILRRKWIWSGNSKLPVWRMWRAVCDNYPFVHFATVVVFPFSYWIATLELGAALQMEDGVNSQATFGQILAVTVAIPPFLSFLTLLPRLPGWFWNLTWVRALTCRLGESERTTRSSSVNSLGKDPESLNQQGVGLPIHSPHEEPQLELGPVETKEYAPLTITGVVNGTTQLSGA
;
A
#
# COMPACT_ATOMS: atom_id res chain seq x y z
N MET A 1 27.96 54.61 -30.17
CA MET A 1 27.35 54.44 -28.84
C MET A 1 27.85 53.13 -28.27
N ASN A 2 28.81 53.18 -27.34
CA ASN A 2 29.31 52.00 -26.63
C ASN A 2 28.31 51.65 -25.53
N ILE A 3 27.48 50.65 -25.78
CA ILE A 3 26.66 50.03 -24.73
C ILE A 3 27.60 49.14 -23.93
N THR A 4 28.07 49.62 -22.78
CA THR A 4 28.79 48.82 -21.79
C THR A 4 27.81 47.82 -21.18
N THR A 5 27.64 46.66 -21.82
CA THR A 5 26.92 45.50 -21.26
C THR A 5 27.83 44.74 -20.29
N ASN A 6 28.18 45.37 -19.16
CA ASN A 6 28.71 44.68 -17.98
C ASN A 6 27.62 44.59 -16.90
N GLY A 7 26.41 44.26 -17.33
CA GLY A 7 25.39 43.80 -16.39
C GLY A 7 25.77 42.40 -15.88
N PRO A 8 25.40 42.03 -14.65
CA PRO A 8 25.53 40.64 -14.21
C PRO A 8 24.83 39.74 -15.23
N LEU A 9 25.45 38.60 -15.57
CA LEU A 9 24.96 37.61 -16.55
C LEU A 9 23.58 37.04 -16.15
N TYR A 10 23.14 37.28 -14.91
CA TYR A 10 21.90 36.78 -14.32
C TYR A 10 21.11 37.92 -13.68
N PRO A 11 19.76 37.84 -13.71
CA PRO A 11 18.90 38.79 -13.00
C PRO A 11 19.20 38.78 -11.49
N PRO A 12 19.02 39.91 -10.80
CA PRO A 12 19.23 39.97 -9.37
C PRO A 12 18.28 39.04 -8.63
N LEU A 13 18.79 38.41 -7.57
CA LEU A 13 18.02 37.53 -6.70
C LEU A 13 16.91 38.31 -5.99
N PRO A 14 15.75 37.68 -5.71
CA PRO A 14 14.68 38.33 -4.97
C PRO A 14 15.17 38.81 -3.59
N PRO A 15 14.72 39.96 -3.07
CA PRO A 15 15.18 40.48 -1.79
C PRO A 15 14.82 39.57 -0.60
N CYS A 16 13.78 38.74 -0.75
CA CYS A 16 13.40 37.74 0.24
C CYS A 16 14.31 36.48 0.23
N TRP A 17 15.31 36.40 -0.65
CA TRP A 17 16.22 35.24 -0.80
C TRP A 17 16.90 34.81 0.50
N ASN A 18 17.18 35.75 1.40
CA ASN A 18 17.79 35.48 2.71
C ASN A 18 16.76 35.22 3.82
N THR A 19 15.47 35.24 3.49
CA THR A 19 14.39 34.95 4.43
C THR A 19 13.96 33.50 4.27
N ASN A 20 13.59 32.82 5.36
CA ASN A 20 13.02 31.47 5.31
C ASN A 20 11.56 31.47 4.80
N GLU A 21 11.12 32.53 4.10
CA GLU A 21 9.77 32.71 3.60
C GLU A 21 9.72 32.40 2.10
N PRO A 22 8.62 31.81 1.59
CA PRO A 22 8.50 31.46 0.18
C PRO A 22 8.65 32.70 -0.70
N CYS A 23 9.66 32.69 -1.57
CA CYS A 23 9.96 33.78 -2.49
C CYS A 23 9.35 33.54 -3.87
N PRO A 24 8.41 34.38 -4.34
CA PRO A 24 8.05 34.37 -5.76
C PRO A 24 9.24 34.81 -6.62
N ALA A 25 9.28 34.36 -7.88
CA ALA A 25 10.30 34.79 -8.81
C ALA A 25 10.05 36.27 -9.14
N THR A 26 11.12 37.04 -9.27
CA THR A 26 10.99 38.45 -9.63
C THR A 26 10.56 38.58 -11.09
N MET A 27 9.94 39.71 -11.43
CA MET A 27 9.57 40.00 -12.82
C MET A 27 10.78 39.98 -13.76
N ASP A 28 11.97 40.35 -13.26
CA ASP A 28 13.23 40.30 -14.02
C ASP A 28 13.64 38.86 -14.34
N MET A 29 13.44 37.92 -13.41
CA MET A 29 13.71 36.50 -13.63
C MET A 29 12.73 35.89 -14.64
N LEU A 30 11.46 36.28 -14.56
CA LEU A 30 10.42 35.91 -15.51
C LEU A 30 10.73 36.45 -16.91
N ASN A 31 11.06 37.74 -17.02
CA ASN A 31 11.43 38.40 -18.28
C ASN A 31 12.71 37.83 -18.89
N PHE A 32 13.72 37.51 -18.06
CA PHE A 32 14.98 36.91 -18.51
C PHE A 32 14.76 35.56 -19.21
N LEU A 33 13.87 34.72 -18.69
CA LEU A 33 13.51 33.44 -19.32
C LEU A 33 12.37 33.57 -20.35
N ASN A 34 11.85 34.77 -20.58
CA ASN A 34 10.67 35.03 -21.41
C ASN A 34 9.44 34.17 -21.00
N ILE A 35 9.20 34.06 -19.69
CA ILE A 35 8.11 33.29 -19.10
C ILE A 35 7.08 34.24 -18.51
N SER A 36 5.81 34.07 -18.84
CA SER A 36 4.72 34.94 -18.36
C SER A 36 4.12 34.51 -17.02
N SER A 37 4.40 33.31 -16.53
CA SER A 37 3.80 32.76 -15.31
C SER A 37 4.82 32.19 -14.31
N GLN A 38 4.57 32.45 -13.03
CA GLN A 38 5.35 31.89 -11.91
C GLN A 38 5.37 30.35 -11.93
N ALA A 39 4.24 29.72 -12.29
CA ALA A 39 4.13 28.27 -12.35
C ALA A 39 5.03 27.66 -13.44
N SER A 40 5.08 28.28 -14.63
CA SER A 40 6.00 27.87 -15.69
C SER A 40 7.45 28.07 -15.27
N TYR A 41 7.78 29.17 -14.58
CA TYR A 41 9.13 29.41 -14.06
C TYR A 41 9.59 28.27 -13.15
N LEU A 42 8.75 27.84 -12.21
CA LEU A 42 9.05 26.71 -11.32
C LEU A 42 9.25 25.40 -12.10
N GLN A 43 8.45 25.16 -13.14
CA GLN A 43 8.63 23.99 -14.02
C GLN A 43 10.01 23.99 -14.69
N TYR A 44 10.43 25.12 -15.27
CA TYR A 44 11.75 25.23 -15.90
C TYR A 44 12.89 25.13 -14.88
N TYR A 45 12.75 25.75 -13.71
CA TYR A 45 13.70 25.61 -12.61
C TYR A 45 13.90 24.14 -12.22
N CYS A 46 12.81 23.36 -12.17
CA CYS A 46 12.86 21.95 -11.79
C CYS A 46 13.40 21.00 -12.85
N LEU A 47 13.61 21.45 -14.10
CA LEU A 47 14.30 20.65 -15.11
C LEU A 47 15.80 20.48 -14.80
N ASN A 48 16.41 21.46 -14.15
CA ASN A 48 17.81 21.41 -13.74
C ASN A 48 18.03 22.24 -12.46
N PRO A 49 17.52 21.79 -11.31
CA PRO A 49 17.61 22.55 -10.09
C PRO A 49 19.08 22.65 -9.65
N PRO A 50 19.54 23.84 -9.22
CA PRO A 50 20.87 24.00 -8.66
C PRO A 50 21.08 23.10 -7.43
N LYS A 51 22.31 22.63 -7.24
CA LYS A 51 22.64 21.71 -6.13
C LYS A 51 22.64 22.39 -4.76
N ASP A 52 23.05 23.66 -4.73
CA ASP A 52 23.37 24.40 -3.50
C ASP A 52 22.25 25.33 -3.03
N SER A 53 21.12 25.34 -3.75
CA SER A 53 20.10 26.37 -3.66
C SER A 53 18.71 25.72 -3.53
N CYS A 54 17.90 26.25 -2.61
CA CYS A 54 16.53 25.81 -2.35
C CYS A 54 15.62 27.01 -2.07
N GLU A 55 15.82 28.11 -2.78
CA GLU A 55 15.23 29.40 -2.37
C GLU A 55 13.76 29.54 -2.71
N PHE A 56 13.24 28.67 -3.57
CA PHE A 56 11.80 28.52 -3.80
C PHE A 56 11.12 27.61 -2.77
N LEU A 57 11.77 27.43 -1.61
CA LEU A 57 11.33 26.79 -0.36
C LEU A 57 10.85 25.33 -0.41
N GLN A 58 10.69 24.75 -1.59
CA GLN A 58 10.12 23.42 -1.76
C GLN A 58 10.99 22.53 -2.64
N TYR A 59 10.91 21.23 -2.40
CA TYR A 59 11.49 20.23 -3.28
C TYR A 59 10.82 20.32 -4.65
N CYS A 60 11.60 20.15 -5.70
CA CYS A 60 11.01 20.03 -7.02
C CYS A 60 10.09 18.80 -7.07
N PRO A 61 8.83 18.96 -7.51
CA PRO A 61 7.89 17.85 -7.54
C PRO A 61 8.41 16.79 -8.52
N ASN A 62 8.33 15.53 -8.10
CA ASN A 62 8.59 14.40 -8.98
C ASN A 62 7.26 13.68 -9.25
N PRO A 63 6.59 13.99 -10.37
CA PRO A 63 5.26 13.46 -10.66
C PRO A 63 5.25 11.94 -10.83
N ASP A 64 6.40 11.31 -11.12
CA ASP A 64 6.52 9.86 -11.32
C ASP A 64 6.68 9.09 -10.00
N VAL A 65 7.10 9.75 -8.91
CA VAL A 65 7.24 9.13 -7.58
C VAL A 65 6.13 9.54 -6.63
N ALA A 66 5.82 10.84 -6.57
CA ALA A 66 4.88 11.43 -5.62
C ALA A 66 3.70 12.14 -6.29
N GLY A 67 3.55 12.02 -7.60
CA GLY A 67 2.42 12.62 -8.32
C GLY A 67 1.08 12.02 -7.90
N LEU A 68 0.03 12.85 -7.91
CA LEU A 68 -1.30 12.49 -7.40
C LEU A 68 -1.81 11.14 -7.92
N TYR A 69 -1.74 10.92 -9.24
CA TYR A 69 -2.20 9.66 -9.83
C TYR A 69 -1.36 8.45 -9.44
N VAL A 70 -0.03 8.60 -9.33
CA VAL A 70 0.85 7.52 -8.84
C VAL A 70 0.49 7.18 -7.40
N ARG A 71 0.27 8.18 -6.54
CA ARG A 71 -0.12 7.99 -5.13
C ARG A 71 -1.46 7.26 -5.02
N VAL A 72 -2.50 7.76 -5.67
CA VAL A 72 -3.84 7.16 -5.64
C VAL A 72 -3.82 5.73 -6.22
N ALA A 73 -3.14 5.52 -7.35
CA ALA A 73 -3.00 4.19 -7.95
C ALA A 73 -2.29 3.21 -7.02
N THR A 74 -1.27 3.69 -6.31
CA THR A 74 -0.53 2.92 -5.32
C THR A 74 -1.39 2.55 -4.11
N TYR A 75 -2.25 3.46 -3.63
CA TYR A 75 -3.20 3.17 -2.55
C TYR A 75 -4.21 2.10 -2.97
N VAL A 76 -4.87 2.33 -4.11
CA VAL A 76 -5.87 1.40 -4.65
C VAL A 76 -5.25 0.03 -4.87
N THR A 77 -4.09 -0.04 -5.51
CA THR A 77 -3.38 -1.30 -5.77
C THR A 77 -3.10 -2.06 -4.47
N ASN A 78 -2.40 -1.44 -3.51
CA ASN A 78 -2.01 -2.15 -2.29
C ASN A 78 -3.25 -2.55 -1.44
N VAL A 79 -4.28 -1.70 -1.37
CA VAL A 79 -5.53 -2.02 -0.63
C VAL A 79 -6.27 -3.16 -1.33
N CYS A 80 -6.49 -3.09 -2.64
CA CYS A 80 -7.18 -4.15 -3.39
C CYS A 80 -6.44 -5.49 -3.30
N LEU A 81 -5.11 -5.50 -3.49
CA LEU A 81 -4.30 -6.72 -3.36
C LEU A 81 -4.37 -7.30 -1.94
N ALA A 82 -4.36 -6.45 -0.90
CA ALA A 82 -4.52 -6.91 0.48
C ALA A 82 -5.91 -7.54 0.72
N LEU A 83 -6.97 -6.95 0.16
CA LEU A 83 -8.32 -7.51 0.23
C LEU A 83 -8.42 -8.86 -0.49
N VAL A 84 -7.82 -8.98 -1.68
CA VAL A 84 -7.77 -10.23 -2.44
C VAL A 84 -7.01 -11.30 -1.67
N ILE A 85 -5.83 -10.99 -1.11
CA ILE A 85 -5.08 -11.96 -0.27
C ILE A 85 -5.89 -12.39 0.95
N LEU A 86 -6.62 -11.47 1.58
CA LEU A 86 -7.39 -11.78 2.77
C LEU A 86 -8.62 -12.67 2.47
N HIS A 87 -9.28 -12.45 1.33
CA HIS A 87 -10.60 -13.04 1.05
C HIS A 87 -10.62 -14.11 -0.05
N SER A 88 -9.65 -14.14 -0.97
CA SER A 88 -9.62 -15.06 -2.11
C SER A 88 -8.35 -15.91 -2.11
N PRO A 89 -8.34 -17.08 -1.42
CA PRO A 89 -7.15 -17.93 -1.35
C PRO A 89 -6.70 -18.47 -2.72
N SER A 90 -7.63 -18.61 -3.68
CA SER A 90 -7.32 -19.07 -5.04
C SER A 90 -6.47 -18.07 -5.82
N ASP A 91 -6.67 -16.77 -5.57
CA ASP A 91 -6.03 -15.68 -6.32
C ASP A 91 -4.80 -15.11 -5.61
N VAL A 92 -4.40 -15.73 -4.48
CA VAL A 92 -3.25 -15.31 -3.68
C VAL A 92 -1.96 -15.37 -4.49
N ARG A 93 -1.77 -16.39 -5.33
CA ARG A 93 -0.52 -16.58 -6.10
C ARG A 93 -0.28 -15.45 -7.10
N THR A 94 -1.31 -15.09 -7.87
CA THR A 94 -1.23 -14.01 -8.88
C THR A 94 -1.02 -12.66 -8.18
N THR A 95 -1.80 -12.41 -7.13
CA THR A 95 -1.71 -11.20 -6.30
C THR A 95 -0.34 -11.04 -5.66
N PHE A 96 0.25 -12.12 -5.16
CA PHE A 96 1.60 -12.15 -4.60
C PHE A 96 2.65 -11.69 -5.62
N TYR A 97 2.65 -12.25 -6.83
CA TYR A 97 3.62 -11.87 -7.85
C TYR A 97 3.42 -10.44 -8.34
N ALA A 98 2.18 -9.96 -8.44
CA ALA A 98 1.90 -8.57 -8.78
C ALA A 98 2.49 -7.60 -7.74
N GLN A 99 2.31 -7.90 -6.44
CA GLN A 99 2.87 -7.07 -5.36
C GLN A 99 4.40 -7.10 -5.38
N ILE A 100 4.99 -8.28 -5.50
CA ILE A 100 6.44 -8.46 -5.57
C ILE A 100 7.03 -7.66 -6.74
N LEU A 101 6.43 -7.78 -7.92
CA LEU A 101 6.89 -7.07 -9.11
C LEU A 101 6.84 -5.55 -8.90
N SER A 102 5.74 -5.05 -8.33
CA SER A 102 5.58 -3.62 -8.00
C SER A 102 6.66 -3.14 -7.03
N VAL A 103 6.90 -3.88 -5.93
CA VAL A 103 7.89 -3.51 -4.93
C VAL A 103 9.32 -3.52 -5.50
N TYR A 104 9.71 -4.56 -6.22
CA TYR A 104 11.05 -4.64 -6.81
C TYR A 104 11.25 -3.62 -7.94
N SER A 105 10.21 -3.30 -8.71
CA SER A 105 10.26 -2.24 -9.71
C SER A 105 10.54 -0.88 -9.05
N LEU A 106 9.84 -0.54 -7.96
CA LEU A 106 10.10 0.67 -7.19
C LEU A 106 11.50 0.68 -6.57
N PHE A 107 11.96 -0.46 -6.06
CA PHE A 107 13.30 -0.60 -5.50
C PHE A 107 14.39 -0.31 -6.54
N ILE A 108 14.32 -0.98 -7.71
CA ILE A 108 15.27 -0.81 -8.80
C ILE A 108 15.23 0.63 -9.32
N THR A 109 14.04 1.19 -9.54
CA THR A 109 13.87 2.57 -10.01
C THR A 109 14.47 3.58 -9.03
N THR A 110 14.28 3.36 -7.73
CA THR A 110 14.88 4.19 -6.67
C THR A 110 16.41 4.11 -6.73
N CYS A 111 16.99 2.92 -6.83
CA CYS A 111 18.43 2.73 -6.96
C CYS A 111 19.02 3.42 -8.20
N ILE A 112 18.36 3.28 -9.36
CA ILE A 112 18.77 3.93 -10.61
C ILE A 112 18.69 5.46 -10.46
N SER A 113 17.61 5.98 -9.85
CA SER A 113 17.44 7.42 -9.65
C SER A 113 18.45 8.02 -8.68
N ILE A 114 18.84 7.25 -7.65
CA ILE A 114 19.96 7.63 -6.75
C ILE A 114 21.28 7.64 -7.53
N ALA A 115 21.55 6.61 -8.35
CA ALA A 115 22.78 6.52 -9.14
C ALA A 115 22.91 7.68 -10.15
N ASN A 116 21.80 8.10 -10.75
CA ASN A 116 21.74 9.22 -11.69
C ASN A 116 21.69 10.60 -11.02
N GLN A 117 21.78 10.68 -9.69
CA GLN A 117 21.67 11.93 -8.92
C GLN A 117 20.38 12.72 -9.19
N SER A 118 19.32 12.08 -9.69
CA SER A 118 18.05 12.73 -10.02
C SER A 118 17.07 12.72 -8.84
N LEU A 119 17.32 11.90 -7.83
CA LEU A 119 16.43 11.73 -6.68
C LEU A 119 16.84 12.62 -5.50
N THR A 120 15.89 13.36 -4.95
CA THR A 120 16.06 14.07 -3.69
C THR A 120 15.94 13.10 -2.51
N ARG A 121 16.50 13.45 -1.34
CA ARG A 121 16.35 12.64 -0.11
C ARG A 121 14.88 12.42 0.25
N PHE A 122 14.06 13.44 0.06
CA PHE A 122 12.62 13.37 0.31
C PHE A 122 11.96 12.32 -0.58
N HIS A 123 12.15 12.38 -1.92
CA HIS A 123 11.53 11.44 -2.85
C HIS A 123 12.03 10.00 -2.62
N GLY A 124 13.31 9.82 -2.27
CA GLY A 124 13.84 8.52 -1.85
C GLY A 124 13.19 7.98 -0.58
N THR A 125 12.95 8.85 0.40
CA THR A 125 12.24 8.48 1.64
C THR A 125 10.78 8.13 1.34
N TYR A 126 10.12 8.90 0.48
CA TYR A 126 8.75 8.64 0.05
C TYR A 126 8.62 7.28 -0.66
N ALA A 127 9.54 6.97 -1.58
CA ALA A 127 9.62 5.68 -2.24
C ALA A 127 9.86 4.54 -1.22
N LEU A 128 10.72 4.74 -0.24
CA LEU A 128 10.99 3.77 0.83
C LEU A 128 9.74 3.46 1.68
N ILE A 129 8.95 4.47 2.05
CA ILE A 129 7.68 4.31 2.77
C ILE A 129 6.67 3.58 1.89
N THR A 130 6.65 3.89 0.61
CA THR A 130 5.78 3.24 -0.37
C THR A 130 6.09 1.75 -0.51
N ILE A 131 7.38 1.39 -0.61
CA ILE A 131 7.85 0.01 -0.63
C ILE A 131 7.48 -0.72 0.68
N GLY A 132 7.65 -0.05 1.82
CA GLY A 132 7.31 -0.53 3.15
C GLY A 132 5.81 -0.47 3.47
N SER A 133 4.94 -0.71 2.50
CA SER A 133 3.49 -0.70 2.70
C SER A 133 3.05 -1.79 3.70
N PRO A 134 1.86 -1.64 4.32
CA PRO A 134 1.33 -2.67 5.21
C PRO A 134 1.21 -4.04 4.55
N LEU A 135 0.95 -4.09 3.24
CA LEU A 135 0.91 -5.34 2.48
C LEU A 135 2.29 -5.98 2.40
N SER A 136 3.34 -5.22 2.05
CA SER A 136 4.72 -5.70 2.02
C SER A 136 5.16 -6.26 3.39
N ILE A 137 4.84 -5.54 4.47
CA ILE A 137 5.12 -5.99 5.84
C ILE A 137 4.36 -7.28 6.16
N ALA A 138 3.07 -7.36 5.80
CA ALA A 138 2.27 -8.58 6.00
C ALA A 138 2.87 -9.78 5.26
N LEU A 139 3.35 -9.61 4.03
CA LEU A 139 4.04 -10.66 3.27
C LEU A 139 5.31 -11.14 3.98
N VAL A 140 6.12 -10.23 4.54
CA VAL A 140 7.30 -10.59 5.34
C VAL A 140 6.90 -11.39 6.57
N ILE A 141 5.88 -10.95 7.30
CA ILE A 141 5.37 -11.69 8.47
C ILE A 141 4.90 -13.09 8.06
N TYR A 142 4.16 -13.23 6.96
CA TYR A 142 3.73 -14.54 6.47
C TYR A 142 4.91 -15.43 6.05
N ALA A 143 5.93 -14.87 5.41
CA ALA A 143 7.15 -15.60 5.06
C ALA A 143 7.89 -16.10 6.32
N LEU A 144 8.00 -15.27 7.36
CA LEU A 144 8.59 -15.64 8.65
C LEU A 144 7.78 -16.72 9.37
N LEU A 145 6.46 -16.56 9.46
CA LEU A 145 5.57 -17.56 10.07
C LEU A 145 5.60 -18.91 9.34
N SER A 146 5.83 -18.88 8.03
CA SER A 146 6.01 -20.08 7.20
C SER A 146 7.29 -20.85 7.53
N LEU A 147 8.32 -20.21 8.10
CA LEU A 147 9.49 -20.88 8.65
C LEU A 147 9.15 -21.69 9.89
N SER A 148 8.21 -21.20 10.71
CA SER A 148 7.72 -21.86 11.92
C SER A 148 6.70 -22.98 11.66
N ARG A 149 6.49 -23.40 10.40
CA ARG A 149 5.52 -24.43 9.97
C ARG A 149 4.08 -24.15 10.45
N GLN A 150 3.73 -22.89 10.61
CA GLN A 150 2.37 -22.54 11.00
C GLN A 150 1.46 -22.48 9.79
N ASP A 151 0.24 -22.94 9.98
CA ASP A 151 -0.82 -22.82 9.00
C ASP A 151 -1.18 -21.35 8.80
N THR A 152 -0.91 -20.84 7.59
CA THR A 152 -1.20 -19.46 7.19
C THR A 152 -2.08 -19.42 5.97
N ARG A 153 -2.70 -18.28 5.69
CA ARG A 153 -3.52 -18.09 4.47
C ARG A 153 -2.69 -18.15 3.18
N MET A 154 -1.40 -17.84 3.27
CA MET A 154 -0.44 -17.87 2.17
C MET A 154 0.20 -19.25 1.96
N LYS A 155 -0.43 -20.34 2.44
CA LYS A 155 0.06 -21.71 2.24
C LYS A 155 0.33 -22.00 0.76
N GLU A 156 -0.55 -21.59 -0.14
CA GLU A 156 -0.38 -21.86 -1.58
C GLU A 156 0.92 -21.27 -2.16
N VAL A 157 1.44 -20.19 -1.57
CA VAL A 157 2.66 -19.51 -2.04
C VAL A 157 3.91 -19.97 -1.30
N PHE A 158 3.82 -20.24 0.00
CA PHE A 158 4.98 -20.51 0.85
C PHE A 158 5.10 -21.95 1.35
N GLU A 159 4.13 -22.83 1.14
CA GLU A 159 4.15 -24.20 1.67
C GLU A 159 5.25 -25.08 1.02
N LYS A 160 5.92 -25.88 1.86
CA LYS A 160 6.98 -26.78 1.40
C LYS A 160 6.35 -27.87 0.52
N GLY A 161 6.85 -28.00 -0.71
CA GLY A 161 6.34 -28.95 -1.71
C GLY A 161 5.56 -28.29 -2.85
N LYS A 162 5.20 -27.01 -2.72
CA LYS A 162 4.66 -26.22 -3.83
C LYS A 162 5.78 -25.77 -4.77
N GLU A 163 5.43 -25.53 -6.03
CA GLU A 163 6.38 -25.05 -7.03
C GLU A 163 7.01 -23.71 -6.58
N ARG A 164 8.34 -23.60 -6.64
CA ARG A 164 9.10 -22.36 -6.33
C ARG A 164 8.92 -21.81 -4.90
N TRP A 165 8.42 -22.60 -3.94
CA TRP A 165 8.19 -22.16 -2.56
C TRP A 165 9.43 -21.49 -1.94
N LEU A 166 10.62 -22.05 -2.17
CA LEU A 166 11.89 -21.54 -1.64
C LEU A 166 12.22 -20.17 -2.26
N ILE A 167 12.05 -20.02 -3.57
CA ILE A 167 12.31 -18.78 -4.29
C ILE A 167 11.38 -17.68 -3.80
N ASN A 168 10.08 -17.97 -3.68
CA ASN A 168 9.09 -17.01 -3.19
C ASN A 168 9.43 -16.51 -1.78
N ARG A 169 9.85 -17.43 -0.88
CA ARG A 169 10.28 -17.07 0.49
C ARG A 169 11.55 -16.22 0.47
N LEU A 170 12.58 -16.65 -0.26
CA LEU A 170 13.85 -15.93 -0.34
C LEU A 170 13.64 -14.52 -0.90
N LEU A 171 12.79 -14.39 -1.90
CA LEU A 171 12.48 -13.12 -2.52
C LEU A 171 11.80 -12.16 -1.53
N VAL A 172 10.78 -12.60 -0.78
CA VAL A 172 10.15 -11.75 0.24
C VAL A 172 11.12 -11.41 1.38
N LEU A 173 11.93 -12.36 1.83
CA LEU A 173 12.88 -12.13 2.91
C LEU A 173 14.05 -11.23 2.47
N PHE A 174 14.44 -11.28 1.19
CA PHE A 174 15.47 -10.41 0.61
C PHE A 174 15.00 -8.96 0.46
N MET A 175 13.69 -8.71 0.38
CA MET A 175 13.12 -7.37 0.41
C MET A 175 13.50 -6.59 1.68
N VAL A 176 13.60 -7.26 2.84
CA VAL A 176 13.91 -6.63 4.13
C VAL A 176 15.33 -6.01 4.17
N PRO A 177 16.43 -6.76 3.89
CA PRO A 177 17.76 -6.17 3.87
C PRO A 177 17.91 -5.13 2.77
N CYS A 178 17.27 -5.31 1.60
CA CYS A 178 17.20 -4.29 0.56
C CYS A 178 16.60 -2.98 1.08
N TRP A 179 15.43 -3.07 1.73
CA TRP A 179 14.74 -1.93 2.30
C TRP A 179 15.55 -1.24 3.43
N ILE A 180 16.15 -2.01 4.34
CA ILE A 180 17.07 -1.48 5.37
C ILE A 180 18.29 -0.82 4.71
N ALA A 181 18.83 -1.40 3.64
CA ALA A 181 19.97 -0.84 2.92
C ALA A 181 19.64 0.52 2.33
N ILE A 182 18.49 0.70 1.66
CA ILE A 182 18.07 2.03 1.18
C ILE A 182 17.87 3.01 2.34
N MET A 183 17.24 2.57 3.43
CA MET A 183 17.04 3.41 4.62
C MET A 183 18.35 3.96 5.17
N ILE A 184 19.40 3.12 5.25
CA ILE A 184 20.73 3.52 5.74
C ILE A 184 21.48 4.33 4.67
N PHE A 185 21.36 3.96 3.40
CA PHE A 185 22.10 4.56 2.31
C PHE A 185 21.65 5.99 2.01
N LEU A 186 20.35 6.29 2.08
CA LEU A 186 19.82 7.63 1.80
C LEU A 186 20.48 8.75 2.63
N PRO A 187 20.57 8.66 3.98
CA PRO A 187 21.31 9.63 4.77
C PRO A 187 22.81 9.71 4.44
N VAL A 188 23.44 8.59 4.11
CA VAL A 188 24.88 8.55 3.77
C VAL A 188 25.16 9.26 2.46
N VAL A 189 24.35 9.01 1.44
CA VAL A 189 24.47 9.66 0.12
C VAL A 189 24.12 11.14 0.19
N ALA A 190 23.13 11.52 1.01
CA ALA A 190 22.80 12.92 1.27
C ALA A 190 24.02 13.70 1.78
N LYS A 191 24.75 13.15 2.76
CA LYS A 191 25.96 13.76 3.31
C LYS A 191 27.11 13.89 2.30
N ARG A 192 27.15 13.02 1.28
CA ARG A 192 28.17 13.05 0.21
C ARG A 192 27.85 14.01 -0.92
N GLY A 193 26.70 14.69 -0.89
CA GLY A 193 26.31 15.63 -1.95
C GLY A 193 25.89 14.95 -3.26
N SER A 194 25.59 13.64 -3.26
CA SER A 194 25.24 12.90 -4.49
C SER A 194 23.73 12.85 -4.76
N LEU A 195 22.90 13.44 -3.89
CA LEU A 195 21.47 13.61 -4.13
C LEU A 195 21.21 14.96 -4.80
N SER A 196 20.10 15.09 -5.51
CA SER A 196 19.64 16.41 -5.98
C SER A 196 19.13 17.25 -4.81
N GLN A 197 19.31 18.57 -4.91
CA GLN A 197 18.76 19.56 -3.98
C GLN A 197 19.11 19.32 -2.49
N VAL A 198 20.38 19.03 -2.18
CA VAL A 198 20.82 18.77 -0.80
C VAL A 198 20.59 19.97 0.12
N ALA A 199 20.65 21.19 -0.43
CA ALA A 199 20.35 22.42 0.30
C ALA A 199 18.93 22.48 0.88
N CYS A 200 17.96 21.79 0.25
CA CYS A 200 16.57 21.72 0.73
C CYS A 200 16.41 20.89 2.01
N ASP A 201 17.38 20.05 2.35
CA ASP A 201 17.28 19.10 3.46
C ASP A 201 17.44 19.73 4.84
N LYS A 202 17.74 21.04 4.92
CA LYS A 202 17.85 21.80 6.17
C LYS A 202 16.56 21.80 7.02
N THR A 203 15.43 21.54 6.39
CA THR A 203 14.10 21.53 7.00
C THR A 203 13.76 20.20 7.69
N GLU A 204 14.65 19.21 7.62
CA GLU A 204 14.50 17.87 8.24
C GLU A 204 13.21 17.11 7.84
N TYR A 205 12.49 17.54 6.79
CA TYR A 205 11.20 16.93 6.40
C TYR A 205 11.31 15.43 6.12
N ALA A 206 12.38 14.99 5.46
CA ALA A 206 12.61 13.56 5.21
C ALA A 206 12.76 12.76 6.52
N GLN A 207 13.41 13.35 7.53
CA GLN A 207 13.57 12.72 8.84
C GLN A 207 12.25 12.72 9.63
N VAL A 208 11.49 13.82 9.59
CA VAL A 208 10.15 13.90 10.17
C VAL A 208 9.24 12.82 9.57
N LEU A 209 9.29 12.61 8.25
CA LEU A 209 8.48 11.61 7.56
C LEU A 209 8.87 10.17 7.97
N LEU A 210 10.17 9.88 8.11
CA LEU A 210 10.64 8.59 8.64
C LEU A 210 10.22 8.37 10.09
N ILE A 211 10.41 9.38 10.95
CA ILE A 211 9.99 9.32 12.36
C ILE A 211 8.48 9.09 12.42
N PHE A 212 7.71 9.78 11.58
CA PHE A 212 6.28 9.57 11.50
C PHE A 212 5.96 8.12 11.10
N MET A 213 6.59 7.57 10.07
CA MET A 213 6.34 6.17 9.68
C MET A 213 6.63 5.16 10.80
N PHE A 214 7.76 5.30 11.52
CA PHE A 214 8.23 4.27 12.46
C PHE A 214 7.85 4.48 13.93
N VAL A 215 7.83 5.74 14.37
CA VAL A 215 7.73 6.08 15.78
C VAL A 215 6.30 6.44 16.14
N THR A 216 5.60 7.21 15.29
CA THR A 216 4.22 7.66 15.58
C THR A 216 3.19 6.53 15.74
N PRO A 217 3.26 5.35 15.09
CA PRO A 217 2.32 4.26 15.39
C PRO A 217 2.46 3.76 16.83
N ILE A 218 3.64 3.92 17.43
CA ILE A 218 4.00 3.43 18.76
C ILE A 218 3.82 4.55 19.80
N LEU A 219 4.08 5.80 19.42
CA LEU A 219 4.08 6.99 20.27
C LEU A 219 3.25 8.13 19.66
N PRO A 220 1.91 7.97 19.56
CA PRO A 220 1.03 9.00 19.01
C PRO A 220 1.03 10.33 19.81
N PHE A 221 1.65 10.35 20.99
CA PHE A 221 1.67 11.50 21.90
C PHE A 221 2.73 12.56 21.57
N ALA A 222 3.70 12.28 20.69
CA ALA A 222 4.86 13.15 20.51
C ALA A 222 4.63 14.36 19.57
N PHE A 223 3.64 14.29 18.67
CA PHE A 223 3.47 15.28 17.60
C PHE A 223 2.08 15.93 17.66
N SER A 224 2.03 17.23 17.98
CA SER A 224 0.86 18.12 17.98
C SER A 224 -0.45 17.52 18.53
N VAL A 225 -0.85 17.96 19.73
CA VAL A 225 -2.03 17.47 20.46
C VAL A 225 -3.29 17.37 19.58
N LYS A 226 -3.53 18.34 18.68
CA LYS A 226 -4.73 18.37 17.83
C LYS A 226 -4.74 17.29 16.74
N ALA A 227 -3.65 17.18 15.96
CA ALA A 227 -3.55 16.19 14.89
C ALA A 227 -3.39 14.77 15.46
N GLY A 228 -2.63 14.65 16.55
CA GLY A 228 -2.48 13.41 17.30
C GLY A 228 -3.82 12.87 17.80
N LEU A 229 -4.72 13.71 18.33
CA LEU A 229 -6.01 13.26 18.86
C LEU A 229 -6.90 12.62 17.79
N ILE A 230 -6.94 13.20 16.59
CA ILE A 230 -7.74 12.69 15.46
C ILE A 230 -7.21 11.33 15.02
N GLY A 231 -5.90 11.18 14.87
CA GLY A 231 -5.27 9.90 14.53
C GLY A 231 -5.35 8.85 15.64
N LEU A 232 -5.35 9.27 16.91
CA LEU A 232 -5.40 8.40 18.08
C LEU A 232 -6.80 7.81 18.31
N THR A 233 -7.86 8.54 17.96
CA THR A 233 -9.25 8.11 18.16
C THR A 233 -9.54 6.71 17.59
N PRO A 234 -9.25 6.40 16.30
CA PRO A 234 -9.48 5.06 15.76
C PRO A 234 -8.61 3.98 16.42
N LEU A 235 -7.39 4.31 16.86
CA LEU A 235 -6.54 3.37 17.59
C LEU A 235 -7.12 3.03 18.97
N LEU A 236 -7.59 4.03 19.71
CA LEU A 236 -8.23 3.83 21.01
C LEU A 236 -9.52 3.02 20.89
N VAL A 237 -10.36 3.33 19.89
CA VAL A 237 -11.57 2.55 19.61
C VAL A 237 -11.21 1.10 19.29
N LEU A 238 -10.21 0.88 18.42
CA LEU A 238 -9.75 -0.47 18.08
C LEU A 238 -9.20 -1.20 19.30
N LEU A 239 -8.43 -0.53 20.17
CA LEU A 239 -7.89 -1.09 21.41
C LEU A 239 -9.01 -1.49 22.37
N VAL A 240 -10.01 -0.63 22.58
CA VAL A 240 -11.17 -0.93 23.42
C VAL A 240 -11.93 -2.15 22.87
N VAL A 241 -12.16 -2.20 21.56
CA VAL A 241 -12.79 -3.34 20.90
C VAL A 241 -11.98 -4.62 21.11
N TRP A 242 -10.65 -4.56 20.97
CA TRP A 242 -9.76 -5.69 21.24
C TRP A 242 -9.86 -6.16 22.69
N VAL A 243 -9.82 -5.26 23.66
CA VAL A 243 -9.95 -5.59 25.10
C VAL A 243 -11.28 -6.28 25.37
N ILE A 244 -12.38 -5.78 24.81
CA ILE A 244 -13.70 -6.41 24.94
C ILE A 244 -13.69 -7.82 24.33
N CYS A 245 -13.17 -8.00 23.11
CA CYS A 245 -13.07 -9.30 22.46
C CYS A 245 -12.22 -10.30 23.27
N ILE A 246 -11.12 -9.85 23.87
CA ILE A 246 -10.25 -10.67 24.72
C ILE A 246 -11.01 -11.09 26.00
N ILE A 247 -11.70 -10.16 26.66
CA ILE A 247 -12.48 -10.44 27.88
C ILE A 247 -13.57 -11.49 27.59
N LEU A 248 -14.30 -11.33 26.48
CA LEU A 248 -15.35 -12.27 26.06
C LEU A 248 -14.80 -13.68 25.77
N ARG A 249 -13.54 -13.80 25.33
CA ARG A 249 -12.89 -15.08 24.98
C ARG A 249 -11.89 -15.59 26.02
N ARG A 250 -11.82 -14.96 27.19
CA ARG A 250 -10.85 -15.30 28.25
C ARG A 250 -10.82 -16.79 28.64
N LYS A 251 -11.97 -17.46 28.69
CA LYS A 251 -12.01 -18.89 29.10
C LYS A 251 -11.27 -19.79 28.11
N TRP A 252 -11.37 -19.50 26.81
CA TRP A 252 -10.75 -20.30 25.77
C TRP A 252 -9.25 -20.02 25.65
N ILE A 253 -8.88 -18.74 25.64
CA ILE A 253 -7.48 -18.33 25.46
C ILE A 253 -6.61 -18.79 26.65
N TRP A 254 -7.17 -18.83 27.87
CA TRP A 254 -6.46 -19.24 29.10
C TRP A 254 -6.67 -20.72 29.48
N SER A 255 -7.24 -21.56 28.61
CA SER A 255 -7.54 -22.96 28.95
C SER A 255 -6.30 -23.90 28.99
N GLY A 256 -5.07 -23.37 28.99
CA GLY A 256 -3.86 -24.21 29.04
C GLY A 256 -2.65 -23.54 29.68
N ASN A 257 -1.72 -24.35 30.21
CA ASN A 257 -0.53 -23.97 30.99
C ASN A 257 0.56 -23.15 30.25
N SER A 258 0.25 -22.50 29.12
CA SER A 258 1.24 -21.67 28.42
C SER A 258 1.35 -20.29 29.06
N LYS A 259 2.55 -19.90 29.49
CA LYS A 259 2.82 -18.63 30.20
C LYS A 259 2.53 -17.36 29.37
N LEU A 260 2.50 -17.44 28.04
CA LEU A 260 2.21 -16.29 27.16
C LEU A 260 1.40 -16.73 25.91
N PRO A 261 0.07 -16.73 25.98
CA PRO A 261 -0.78 -17.18 24.87
C PRO A 261 -1.03 -16.08 23.81
N VAL A 262 -0.09 -15.17 23.53
CA VAL A 262 -0.30 -14.02 22.61
C VAL A 262 -0.81 -14.48 21.25
N TRP A 263 -0.19 -15.52 20.69
CA TRP A 263 -0.61 -16.08 19.41
C TRP A 263 -1.98 -16.77 19.46
N ARG A 264 -2.31 -17.43 20.58
CA ARG A 264 -3.65 -18.00 20.79
C ARG A 264 -4.70 -16.92 20.95
N MET A 265 -4.37 -15.83 21.65
CA MET A 265 -5.23 -14.66 21.80
C MET A 265 -5.52 -14.03 20.44
N TRP A 266 -4.48 -13.81 19.62
CA TRP A 266 -4.62 -13.31 18.26
C TRP A 266 -5.54 -14.21 17.42
N ARG A 267 -5.26 -15.51 17.35
CA ARG A 267 -6.12 -16.45 16.61
C ARG A 267 -7.56 -16.47 17.15
N ALA A 268 -7.74 -16.54 18.47
CA ALA A 268 -9.07 -16.54 19.09
C ALA A 268 -9.89 -15.33 18.65
N VAL A 269 -9.29 -14.13 18.70
CA VAL A 269 -9.99 -12.91 18.32
C VAL A 269 -10.21 -12.87 16.81
N CYS A 270 -9.18 -13.15 16.00
CA CYS A 270 -9.26 -13.02 14.55
C CYS A 270 -10.16 -14.07 13.89
N ASP A 271 -10.21 -15.28 14.42
CA ASP A 271 -11.05 -16.36 13.90
C ASP A 271 -12.53 -16.18 14.30
N ASN A 272 -12.80 -15.62 15.50
CA ASN A 272 -14.17 -15.42 15.98
C ASN A 272 -14.76 -14.04 15.61
N TYR A 273 -13.92 -13.03 15.36
CA TYR A 273 -14.32 -11.66 15.05
C TYR A 273 -13.64 -11.18 13.75
N PRO A 274 -14.13 -11.62 12.57
CA PRO A 274 -13.54 -11.26 11.28
C PRO A 274 -13.45 -9.76 11.03
N PHE A 275 -14.39 -8.97 11.56
CA PHE A 275 -14.37 -7.51 11.47
C PHE A 275 -13.19 -6.89 12.24
N VAL A 276 -12.89 -7.38 13.44
CA VAL A 276 -11.76 -6.88 14.24
C VAL A 276 -10.45 -7.23 13.54
N HIS A 277 -10.35 -8.45 13.00
CA HIS A 277 -9.21 -8.85 12.19
C HIS A 277 -9.04 -7.94 10.96
N PHE A 278 -10.12 -7.71 10.21
CA PHE A 278 -10.14 -6.81 9.06
C PHE A 278 -9.71 -5.38 9.40
N ALA A 279 -10.29 -4.81 10.45
CA ALA A 279 -9.95 -3.47 10.92
C ALA A 279 -8.48 -3.36 11.35
N THR A 280 -7.97 -4.38 12.04
CA THR A 280 -6.60 -4.39 12.58
C THR A 280 -5.54 -4.61 11.51
N VAL A 281 -5.80 -5.48 10.54
CA VAL A 281 -4.80 -5.89 9.53
C VAL A 281 -4.88 -5.03 8.27
N VAL A 282 -6.08 -4.56 7.90
CA VAL A 282 -6.28 -3.79 6.66
C VAL A 282 -6.59 -2.33 6.99
N VAL A 283 -7.74 -2.03 7.59
CA VAL A 283 -8.23 -0.63 7.66
C VAL A 283 -7.24 0.28 8.39
N PHE A 284 -6.81 -0.11 9.59
CA PHE A 284 -5.97 0.76 10.42
C PHE A 284 -4.56 0.97 9.83
N PRO A 285 -3.77 -0.09 9.51
CA PRO A 285 -2.44 0.09 8.93
C PRO A 285 -2.44 0.85 7.61
N PHE A 286 -3.43 0.60 6.74
CA PHE A 286 -3.52 1.31 5.46
C PHE A 286 -3.96 2.75 5.60
N SER A 287 -4.95 3.05 6.46
CA SER A 287 -5.34 4.45 6.70
C SER A 287 -4.18 5.25 7.25
N TYR A 288 -3.42 4.66 8.17
CA TYR A 288 -2.21 5.27 8.72
C TYR A 288 -1.13 5.52 7.67
N TRP A 289 -0.84 4.51 6.85
CA TRP A 289 0.16 4.59 5.79
C TRP A 289 -0.23 5.61 4.71
N ILE A 290 -1.49 5.64 4.29
CA ILE A 290 -2.02 6.65 3.36
C ILE A 290 -1.90 8.04 3.98
N ALA A 291 -2.32 8.24 5.23
CA ALA A 291 -2.20 9.53 5.91
C ALA A 291 -0.75 10.00 6.02
N THR A 292 0.19 9.08 6.26
CA THR A 292 1.63 9.38 6.28
C THR A 292 2.11 9.86 4.90
N LEU A 293 1.71 9.18 3.83
CA LEU A 293 2.08 9.55 2.46
C LEU A 293 1.42 10.87 2.02
N GLU A 294 0.14 11.09 2.38
CA GLU A 294 -0.56 12.35 2.13
C GLU A 294 0.06 13.52 2.89
N LEU A 295 0.45 13.32 4.15
CA LEU A 295 1.19 14.33 4.91
C LEU A 295 2.51 14.66 4.22
N GLY A 296 3.24 13.65 3.76
CA GLY A 296 4.45 13.84 2.97
C GLY A 296 4.18 14.67 1.71
N ALA A 297 3.17 14.31 0.93
CA ALA A 297 2.85 15.04 -0.30
C ALA A 297 2.35 16.46 -0.04
N ALA A 298 1.62 16.70 1.04
CA ALA A 298 1.18 18.05 1.43
C ALA A 298 2.37 18.96 1.74
N LEU A 299 3.50 18.42 2.22
CA LEU A 299 4.75 19.16 2.39
C LEU A 299 5.45 19.49 1.05
N GLN A 300 5.02 18.90 -0.07
CA GLN A 300 5.59 19.11 -1.41
C GLN A 300 4.73 19.98 -2.33
N MET A 301 3.46 20.20 -2.02
CA MET A 301 2.53 20.82 -2.97
C MET A 301 2.44 22.33 -2.81
N GLU A 302 2.89 23.05 -3.84
CA GLU A 302 2.15 24.21 -4.39
C GLU A 302 1.26 23.69 -5.53
N ASP A 303 -0.06 23.92 -5.42
CA ASP A 303 -1.14 23.23 -6.15
C ASP A 303 -1.13 23.35 -7.70
N GLY A 304 -0.22 24.11 -8.30
CA GLY A 304 -0.26 24.43 -9.74
C GLY A 304 0.35 23.38 -10.68
N VAL A 305 1.39 22.67 -10.27
CA VAL A 305 2.24 21.88 -11.19
C VAL A 305 1.78 20.42 -11.36
N ASN A 306 0.99 19.89 -10.43
CA ASN A 306 0.60 18.48 -10.41
C ASN A 306 -0.61 18.12 -11.30
N SER A 307 -1.12 19.06 -12.08
CA SER A 307 -2.31 18.84 -12.94
C SER A 307 -2.00 18.13 -14.26
N GLN A 308 -0.74 18.15 -14.73
CA GLN A 308 -0.37 17.51 -15.99
C GLN A 308 -0.08 16.02 -15.77
N ALA A 309 -0.89 15.17 -16.42
CA ALA A 309 -0.70 13.73 -16.40
C ALA A 309 0.61 13.34 -17.12
N THR A 310 1.61 12.86 -16.38
CA THR A 310 2.84 12.32 -16.98
C THR A 310 2.63 10.90 -17.50
N PHE A 311 3.52 10.43 -18.39
CA PHE A 311 3.51 9.04 -18.84
C PHE A 311 3.60 8.06 -17.65
N GLY A 312 4.44 8.36 -16.64
CA GLY A 312 4.55 7.55 -15.42
C GLY A 312 3.25 7.47 -14.62
N GLN A 313 2.51 8.58 -14.53
CA GLN A 313 1.20 8.63 -13.88
C GLN A 313 0.15 7.79 -14.59
N ILE A 314 0.07 7.89 -15.93
CA ILE A 314 -0.87 7.09 -16.74
C ILE A 314 -0.54 5.60 -16.61
N LEU A 315 0.76 5.26 -16.66
CA LEU A 315 1.22 3.88 -16.46
C LEU A 315 0.83 3.36 -15.08
N ALA A 316 1.03 4.15 -14.02
CA ALA A 316 0.66 3.75 -12.65
C ALA A 316 -0.83 3.47 -12.51
N VAL A 317 -1.69 4.32 -13.08
CA VAL A 317 -3.14 4.10 -13.10
C VAL A 317 -3.49 2.82 -13.86
N THR A 318 -2.84 2.58 -15.00
CA THR A 318 -3.06 1.38 -15.81
C THR A 318 -2.67 0.10 -15.05
N VAL A 319 -1.55 0.13 -14.31
CA VAL A 319 -1.09 -0.97 -13.46
C VAL A 319 -2.05 -1.23 -12.29
N ALA A 320 -2.81 -0.23 -11.84
CA ALA A 320 -3.82 -0.39 -10.79
C ALA A 320 -5.13 -1.04 -11.27
N ILE A 321 -5.38 -1.06 -12.59
CA ILE A 321 -6.63 -1.61 -13.16
C ILE A 321 -6.78 -3.12 -12.85
N PRO A 322 -5.82 -4.02 -13.11
CA PRO A 322 -6.02 -5.44 -12.85
C PRO A 322 -6.32 -5.77 -11.37
N PRO A 323 -5.56 -5.26 -10.37
CA PRO A 323 -5.89 -5.43 -8.96
C PRO A 323 -7.30 -4.93 -8.61
N PHE A 324 -7.70 -3.80 -9.18
CA PHE A 324 -9.02 -3.22 -8.96
C PHE A 324 -10.13 -4.10 -9.55
N LEU A 325 -9.96 -4.60 -10.79
CA LEU A 325 -10.90 -5.52 -11.41
C LEU A 325 -11.00 -6.85 -10.63
N SER A 326 -9.88 -7.40 -10.17
CA SER A 326 -9.85 -8.58 -9.28
C SER A 326 -10.56 -8.33 -7.96
N PHE A 327 -10.52 -7.11 -7.44
CA PHE A 327 -11.31 -6.73 -6.27
C PHE A 327 -12.81 -6.61 -6.59
N LEU A 328 -13.18 -6.05 -7.74
CA LEU A 328 -14.59 -5.93 -8.15
C LEU A 328 -15.28 -7.29 -8.28
N THR A 329 -14.58 -8.34 -8.72
CA THR A 329 -15.16 -9.70 -8.75
C THR A 329 -15.45 -10.26 -7.36
N LEU A 330 -14.80 -9.75 -6.32
CA LEU A 330 -15.07 -10.10 -4.91
C LEU A 330 -16.21 -9.28 -4.31
N LEU A 331 -16.55 -8.12 -4.90
CA LEU A 331 -17.54 -7.19 -4.37
C LEU A 331 -18.93 -7.82 -4.13
N PRO A 332 -19.47 -8.69 -5.01
CA PRO A 332 -20.75 -9.36 -4.77
C PRO A 332 -20.75 -10.28 -3.53
N ARG A 333 -19.57 -10.74 -3.10
CA ARG A 333 -19.41 -11.62 -1.92
C ARG A 333 -19.26 -10.83 -0.61
N LEU A 334 -18.87 -9.55 -0.68
CA LEU A 334 -18.66 -8.71 0.50
C LEU A 334 -19.91 -8.52 1.36
N PRO A 335 -21.11 -8.27 0.80
CA PRO A 335 -22.33 -8.18 1.61
C PRO A 335 -22.58 -9.46 2.38
N GLY A 336 -22.47 -10.64 1.73
CA GLY A 336 -22.66 -11.93 2.42
C GLY A 336 -21.67 -12.11 3.57
N TRP A 337 -20.41 -11.71 3.39
CA TRP A 337 -19.43 -11.71 4.48
C TRP A 337 -19.81 -10.73 5.60
N PHE A 338 -20.25 -9.52 5.25
CA PHE A 338 -20.67 -8.50 6.21
C PHE A 338 -21.89 -8.95 7.03
N TRP A 339 -22.90 -9.55 6.37
CA TRP A 339 -24.07 -10.14 7.02
C TRP A 339 -23.72 -11.31 7.93
N ASN A 340 -22.62 -12.01 7.66
CA ASN A 340 -22.12 -13.10 8.49
C ASN A 340 -21.35 -12.63 9.73
N LEU A 341 -21.12 -11.33 9.91
CA LEU A 341 -20.50 -10.81 11.12
C LEU A 341 -21.38 -11.09 12.35
N THR A 342 -20.76 -11.58 13.41
CA THR A 342 -21.43 -12.04 14.64
C THR A 342 -22.31 -10.98 15.28
N TRP A 343 -21.90 -9.71 15.25
CA TRP A 343 -22.69 -8.60 15.79
C TRP A 343 -23.87 -8.23 14.88
N VAL A 344 -23.71 -8.36 13.56
CA VAL A 344 -24.81 -8.15 12.60
C VAL A 344 -25.85 -9.24 12.81
N ARG A 345 -25.44 -10.50 12.92
CA ARG A 345 -26.34 -11.61 13.28
C ARG A 345 -27.03 -11.38 14.63
N ALA A 346 -26.30 -10.92 15.64
CA ALA A 346 -26.90 -10.64 16.95
C ALA A 346 -27.95 -9.51 16.88
N LEU A 347 -27.71 -8.47 16.06
CA LEU A 347 -28.68 -7.40 15.83
C LEU A 347 -29.87 -7.88 15.00
N THR A 348 -29.65 -8.58 13.88
CA THR A 348 -30.72 -9.03 13.00
C THR A 348 -31.58 -10.12 13.64
N CYS A 349 -31.02 -11.05 14.41
CA CYS A 349 -31.79 -12.04 15.15
C CYS A 349 -32.66 -11.39 16.24
N ARG A 350 -32.17 -10.35 16.95
CA ARG A 350 -32.98 -9.62 17.94
C ARG A 350 -34.14 -8.86 17.30
N LEU A 351 -33.97 -8.32 16.10
CA LEU A 351 -35.06 -7.68 15.37
C LEU A 351 -36.13 -8.69 14.92
N GLY A 352 -35.73 -9.91 14.51
CA GLY A 352 -36.68 -10.95 14.08
C GLY A 352 -37.49 -11.60 15.21
N GLU A 353 -36.96 -11.68 16.43
CA GLU A 353 -37.70 -12.22 17.58
C GLU A 353 -38.77 -11.26 18.12
N SER A 354 -38.55 -9.94 18.00
CA SER A 354 -39.50 -8.94 18.52
C SER A 354 -40.83 -8.91 17.77
N GLU A 355 -40.90 -9.40 16.53
CA GLU A 355 -42.11 -9.36 15.72
C GLU A 355 -42.97 -10.63 15.85
N ARG A 356 -42.43 -11.70 16.42
CA ARG A 356 -43.17 -12.97 16.61
C ARG A 356 -43.90 -13.08 17.95
N THR A 357 -43.67 -12.19 18.91
CA THR A 357 -44.24 -12.33 20.26
C THR A 357 -45.63 -11.68 20.45
N THR A 358 -46.23 -11.07 19.42
CA THR A 358 -47.55 -10.40 19.52
C THR A 358 -48.69 -11.09 18.78
N ARG A 359 -48.52 -12.32 18.26
CA ARG A 359 -49.59 -12.99 17.49
C ARG A 359 -49.86 -14.46 17.83
N SER A 360 -49.73 -14.84 19.10
CA SER A 360 -50.25 -16.13 19.59
C SER A 360 -50.76 -16.02 21.03
N SER A 361 -51.94 -15.42 21.18
CA SER A 361 -52.76 -15.55 22.39
C SER A 361 -54.23 -15.73 22.01
N SER A 362 -54.51 -16.81 21.27
CA SER A 362 -55.78 -17.53 21.17
C SER A 362 -55.58 -18.48 19.97
N VAL A 363 -55.45 -19.78 20.13
CA VAL A 363 -56.59 -20.68 20.37
C VAL A 363 -56.13 -21.86 21.23
N ASN A 364 -56.85 -22.02 22.34
CA ASN A 364 -56.80 -23.17 23.22
C ASN A 364 -57.50 -24.40 22.61
N SER A 365 -57.03 -25.56 23.08
CA SER A 365 -57.76 -26.84 23.24
C SER A 365 -58.10 -27.57 21.93
N LEU A 366 -57.90 -28.87 21.75
CA LEU A 366 -58.25 -29.99 22.62
C LEU A 366 -57.86 -31.28 21.88
N GLY A 367 -57.39 -32.32 22.60
CA GLY A 367 -57.31 -33.70 22.09
C GLY A 367 -55.87 -34.23 22.02
N LYS A 368 -55.38 -34.85 23.10
CA LYS A 368 -55.44 -36.29 23.40
C LYS A 368 -54.49 -37.16 22.55
N ASP A 369 -53.34 -37.42 23.19
CA ASP A 369 -52.78 -38.75 23.49
C ASP A 369 -52.21 -39.66 22.39
N PRO A 370 -51.31 -40.59 22.80
CA PRO A 370 -50.06 -40.87 22.10
C PRO A 370 -50.07 -42.23 21.40
N GLU A 371 -49.24 -42.38 20.36
CA GLU A 371 -48.84 -43.71 19.93
C GLU A 371 -47.40 -43.75 19.43
N SER A 372 -46.61 -44.51 20.18
CA SER A 372 -45.30 -45.02 19.84
C SER A 372 -45.37 -45.92 18.61
N LEU A 373 -44.52 -45.69 17.61
CA LEU A 373 -44.13 -46.74 16.68
C LEU A 373 -42.71 -46.54 16.18
N ASN A 374 -41.81 -47.22 16.89
CA ASN A 374 -40.73 -48.05 16.36
C ASN A 374 -40.68 -48.12 14.82
N GLN A 375 -39.61 -47.59 14.21
CA GLN A 375 -39.09 -48.13 12.96
C GLN A 375 -37.56 -48.19 13.01
N GLN A 376 -37.13 -49.31 13.55
CA GLN A 376 -35.87 -49.97 13.32
C GLN A 376 -35.88 -50.50 11.87
N GLY A 377 -34.82 -50.26 11.10
CA GLY A 377 -34.52 -51.07 9.93
C GLY A 377 -34.19 -50.30 8.66
N VAL A 378 -32.92 -50.43 8.25
CA VAL A 378 -32.47 -51.12 7.03
C VAL A 378 -31.25 -50.38 6.49
N GLY A 379 -30.10 -51.00 6.72
CA GLY A 379 -28.85 -50.64 6.04
C GLY A 379 -28.93 -51.01 4.57
N LEU A 380 -28.42 -50.12 3.72
CA LEU A 380 -28.18 -50.36 2.32
C LEU A 380 -26.81 -49.75 1.98
N PRO A 381 -25.80 -50.55 1.61
CA PRO A 381 -24.53 -50.02 1.13
C PRO A 381 -24.68 -49.68 -0.35
N ILE A 382 -24.73 -48.38 -0.67
CA ILE A 382 -24.63 -47.93 -2.07
C ILE A 382 -23.14 -47.81 -2.39
N HIS A 383 -22.63 -48.85 -3.03
CA HIS A 383 -21.39 -48.84 -3.77
C HIS A 383 -21.69 -48.25 -5.16
N SER A 384 -20.99 -47.19 -5.55
CA SER A 384 -20.86 -46.80 -6.96
C SER A 384 -19.45 -46.28 -7.20
N PRO A 385 -18.66 -46.93 -8.07
CA PRO A 385 -17.39 -46.38 -8.53
C PRO A 385 -17.67 -45.38 -9.65
N HIS A 386 -17.28 -44.13 -9.45
CA HIS A 386 -17.27 -43.13 -10.50
C HIS A 386 -16.03 -43.39 -11.37
N GLU A 387 -16.23 -43.97 -12.56
CA GLU A 387 -15.26 -43.92 -13.65
C GLU A 387 -15.12 -42.46 -14.10
N GLU A 388 -13.89 -41.95 -14.03
CA GLU A 388 -13.47 -40.71 -14.68
C GLU A 388 -13.07 -41.03 -16.13
N PRO A 389 -13.60 -40.32 -17.13
CA PRO A 389 -13.12 -40.47 -18.50
C PRO A 389 -11.71 -39.86 -18.61
N GLN A 390 -10.73 -40.72 -18.92
CA GLN A 390 -9.41 -40.28 -19.35
C GLN A 390 -9.54 -39.53 -20.69
N LEU A 391 -9.30 -38.22 -20.65
CA LEU A 391 -9.15 -37.38 -21.82
C LEU A 391 -7.70 -37.52 -22.31
N GLU A 392 -7.45 -38.38 -23.30
CA GLU A 392 -6.19 -38.41 -24.04
C GLU A 392 -6.00 -37.06 -24.77
N LEU A 393 -5.08 -36.23 -24.26
CA LEU A 393 -4.55 -35.11 -25.02
C LEU A 393 -3.59 -35.66 -26.08
N GLY A 394 -4.01 -35.59 -27.35
CA GLY A 394 -3.14 -35.84 -28.50
C GLY A 394 -1.94 -34.87 -28.55
N PRO A 395 -0.90 -35.21 -29.33
CA PRO A 395 0.34 -34.45 -29.38
C PRO A 395 0.10 -33.03 -29.92
N VAL A 396 0.48 -32.04 -29.13
CA VAL A 396 0.49 -30.63 -29.52
C VAL A 396 1.68 -30.39 -30.45
N GLU A 397 1.40 -30.16 -31.73
CA GLU A 397 2.37 -29.63 -32.70
C GLU A 397 2.78 -28.22 -32.27
N THR A 398 4.01 -28.08 -31.77
CA THR A 398 4.67 -26.78 -31.60
C THR A 398 5.08 -26.25 -32.97
N LYS A 399 4.28 -25.33 -33.53
CA LYS A 399 4.72 -24.48 -34.65
C LYS A 399 5.76 -23.48 -34.15
N GLU A 400 6.98 -23.69 -34.60
CA GLU A 400 8.13 -22.82 -34.42
C GLU A 400 7.91 -21.53 -35.22
N TYR A 401 7.65 -20.40 -34.52
CA TYR A 401 7.60 -19.09 -35.15
C TYR A 401 9.00 -18.47 -35.15
N ALA A 402 9.50 -18.19 -36.35
CA ALA A 402 10.77 -17.52 -36.58
C ALA A 402 10.83 -16.12 -35.94
N PRO A 403 12.00 -15.66 -35.47
CA PRO A 403 12.14 -14.37 -34.84
C PRO A 403 12.00 -13.23 -35.85
N LEU A 404 11.11 -12.28 -35.53
CA LEU A 404 10.99 -11.00 -36.23
C LEU A 404 12.18 -10.11 -35.87
N THR A 405 13.08 -9.90 -36.83
CA THR A 405 14.16 -8.92 -36.76
C THR A 405 13.58 -7.52 -36.95
N ILE A 406 13.48 -6.74 -35.87
CA ILE A 406 13.14 -5.31 -35.94
C ILE A 406 14.45 -4.51 -36.04
N THR A 407 14.78 -4.05 -37.25
CA THR A 407 15.83 -3.06 -37.49
C THR A 407 15.24 -1.65 -37.32
N GLY A 408 15.35 -1.11 -36.11
CA GLY A 408 15.08 0.31 -35.84
C GLY A 408 16.33 1.15 -36.09
N VAL A 409 16.35 1.89 -37.19
CA VAL A 409 17.33 2.94 -37.49
C VAL A 409 17.06 4.13 -36.58
N VAL A 410 17.96 4.40 -35.64
CA VAL A 410 17.94 5.62 -34.80
C VAL A 410 18.86 6.64 -35.46
N ASN A 411 18.27 7.58 -36.21
CA ASN A 411 18.94 8.82 -36.59
C ASN A 411 18.59 9.89 -35.54
N GLY A 412 19.56 10.21 -34.67
CA GLY A 412 19.47 11.29 -33.71
C GLY A 412 20.72 12.16 -33.78
N THR A 413 20.72 13.14 -34.69
CA THR A 413 21.67 14.25 -34.70
C THR A 413 21.13 15.36 -33.80
N THR A 414 21.60 15.42 -32.57
CA THR A 414 21.37 16.55 -31.67
C THR A 414 22.39 17.65 -31.98
N GLN A 415 21.96 18.71 -32.67
CA GLN A 415 22.73 19.95 -32.76
C GLN A 415 22.75 20.62 -31.37
N LEU A 416 23.95 20.78 -30.81
CA LEU A 416 24.21 21.81 -29.82
C LEU A 416 24.07 23.17 -30.51
N SER A 417 23.08 23.96 -30.09
CA SER A 417 23.11 25.41 -30.28
C SER A 417 23.49 26.02 -28.95
N GLY A 418 24.66 26.66 -28.92
CA GLY A 418 25.07 27.51 -27.81
C GLY A 418 24.30 28.82 -27.85
N ALA A 419 23.84 29.23 -26.67
CA ALA A 419 23.58 30.61 -26.29
C ALA A 419 23.94 30.74 -24.81
#